data_AF-A0A969EL16-F1
#
_entry.id   AF-A0A969EL16-F1
#
_cell.length_a   1.000
_cell.length_b   1.000
_cell.length_c   1.000
_cell.angle_alpha   90.00
_cell.angle_beta   90.00
_cell.angle_gamma   90.00
#
_symmetry.space_group_name_H-M   'P 1'
#
loop_
_entity.id
_entity.type
_entity.pdbx_description
1 polymer ?
#
loop_
_entity_poly.entity_id
_entity_poly.type
_entity_poly.pdbx_seq_one_letter_code
_entity_poly.pdbx_strand_id
1 'polypeptide(L)'
;MGLSKQTFTYKTVNHADLLIDVYDQPSIKPKPSIMWLHGGALILGSREMLSEEQAAFYLDAGYTLFAPDYRLAPETKLPEIISDLQTAYAWIQKHRSEETWG
;
A
#
# COMPACT_ATOMS: atom_id res chain seq x y z
N MET A 1 4.10 -5.89 -21.13
CA MET A 1 5.11 -5.51 -20.12
C MET A 1 4.36 -5.42 -18.81
N GLY A 2 4.66 -6.28 -17.84
CA GLY A 2 3.94 -6.31 -16.55
C GLY A 2 4.11 -4.99 -15.80
N LEU A 3 3.15 -4.66 -14.95
CA LEU A 3 3.26 -3.50 -14.06
C LEU A 3 4.44 -3.70 -13.12
N SER A 4 5.32 -2.70 -13.05
CA SER A 4 6.39 -2.68 -12.06
C SER A 4 5.87 -2.10 -10.74
N LYS A 5 6.23 -2.73 -9.63
CA LYS A 5 5.95 -2.25 -8.27
C LYS A 5 7.24 -2.21 -7.46
N GLN A 6 7.31 -1.31 -6.49
CA GLN A 6 8.37 -1.24 -5.49
C GLN A 6 7.79 -1.58 -4.12
N THR A 7 8.52 -2.30 -3.28
CA THR A 7 8.05 -2.71 -1.94
C THR A 7 8.90 -2.07 -0.86
N PHE A 8 8.25 -1.49 0.15
CA PHE A 8 8.91 -0.83 1.27
C PHE A 8 8.40 -1.34 2.60
N THR A 9 9.26 -1.36 3.62
CA THR A 9 8.82 -1.51 5.01
C THR A 9 8.32 -0.16 5.51
N TYR A 10 7.04 -0.08 5.89
CA TYR A 10 6.47 1.15 6.48
C TYR A 10 6.39 1.09 8.00
N LYS A 11 6.41 -0.12 8.60
CA LYS A 11 6.37 -0.36 10.04
C LYS A 11 6.97 -1.72 10.37
N THR A 12 7.68 -1.83 11.49
CA THR A 12 8.12 -3.12 12.06
C THR A 12 7.44 -3.32 13.41
N VAL A 13 6.81 -4.47 13.62
CA VAL A 13 6.12 -4.84 14.86
C VAL A 13 6.62 -6.22 15.31
N ASN A 14 7.16 -6.33 16.53
CA ASN A 14 7.65 -7.60 17.08
C ASN A 14 8.60 -8.35 16.12
N HIS A 15 9.51 -7.63 15.46
CA HIS A 15 10.45 -8.16 14.46
C HIS A 15 9.83 -8.63 13.13
N ALA A 16 8.54 -8.37 12.89
CA ALA A 16 7.89 -8.59 11.62
C ALA A 16 7.65 -7.25 10.91
N ASP A 17 7.97 -7.19 9.62
CA ASP A 17 7.76 -6.01 8.80
C ASP A 17 6.35 -6.01 8.19
N LEU A 18 5.70 -4.86 8.26
CA LEU A 18 4.52 -4.55 7.46
C LEU A 18 4.99 -3.77 6.23
N LEU A 19 4.69 -4.35 5.08
CA LEU A 19 5.17 -3.87 3.79
C LEU A 19 4.10 -3.06 3.07
N ILE A 20 4.53 -2.21 2.16
CA ILE A 20 3.66 -1.46 1.26
C ILE A 20 4.19 -1.56 -0.16
N ASP A 21 3.33 -1.99 -1.08
CA ASP A 21 3.64 -2.01 -2.51
C ASP A 21 3.21 -0.68 -3.13
N VAL A 22 4.12 -0.06 -3.86
CA VAL A 22 3.93 1.20 -4.56
C VAL A 22 3.94 0.93 -6.06
N TYR A 23 2.82 1.27 -6.69
CA TYR A 23 2.63 1.22 -8.13
C TYR A 23 2.60 2.65 -8.66
N ASP A 24 3.53 2.97 -9.55
CA ASP A 24 3.63 4.31 -10.13
C ASP A 24 4.11 4.22 -11.58
N GLN A 25 3.69 5.18 -12.40
CA GLN A 25 4.18 5.37 -13.77
C GLN A 25 5.04 6.64 -13.83
N PRO A 26 6.17 6.69 -14.55
CA PRO A 26 6.94 7.92 -14.69
C PRO A 26 6.12 8.99 -15.45
N SER A 27 5.58 9.99 -14.76
CA SER A 27 4.88 11.12 -15.37
C SER A 27 4.90 12.36 -14.45
N ILE A 28 4.48 13.51 -14.98
CA ILE A 28 4.58 14.81 -14.29
C ILE A 28 3.73 14.80 -13.00
N LYS A 29 4.36 15.15 -11.88
CA LYS A 29 3.75 15.33 -10.56
C LYS A 29 3.12 16.72 -10.40
N PRO A 30 2.16 16.91 -9.48
CA PRO A 30 1.64 15.97 -8.49
C PRO A 30 0.55 15.05 -9.03
N LYS A 31 0.48 13.83 -8.50
CA LYS A 31 -0.58 12.85 -8.80
C LYS A 31 -1.50 12.63 -7.61
N PRO A 32 -2.80 12.40 -7.83
CA PRO A 32 -3.65 11.86 -6.79
C PRO A 32 -3.19 10.45 -6.40
N SER A 33 -3.39 10.08 -5.14
CA SER A 33 -2.95 8.79 -4.57
C SER A 33 -4.14 7.95 -4.13
N ILE A 34 -4.03 6.62 -4.31
CA ILE A 34 -4.99 5.64 -3.81
C ILE A 34 -4.29 4.73 -2.80
N MET A 35 -4.80 4.68 -1.57
CA MET A 35 -4.44 3.65 -0.59
C MET A 35 -5.44 2.50 -0.73
N TRP A 36 -5.01 1.42 -1.37
CA TRP A 36 -5.83 0.23 -1.61
C TRP A 36 -5.68 -0.75 -0.45
N LEU A 37 -6.81 -1.15 0.14
CA LEU A 37 -6.85 -2.11 1.25
C LEU A 37 -7.45 -3.41 0.76
N HIS A 38 -6.76 -4.53 1.00
CA HIS A 38 -7.29 -5.83 0.65
C HIS A 38 -8.55 -6.17 1.47
N GLY A 39 -9.43 -6.98 0.90
CA GLY A 39 -10.59 -7.55 1.58
C GLY A 39 -10.22 -8.73 2.48
N GLY A 40 -11.15 -9.68 2.67
CA GLY A 40 -10.89 -10.89 3.47
C GLY A 40 -11.26 -10.77 4.96
N ALA A 41 -12.21 -9.87 5.27
CA ALA A 41 -12.81 -9.73 6.60
C ALA A 41 -11.81 -9.50 7.75
N LEU A 42 -10.65 -8.90 7.44
CA LEU A 42 -9.52 -8.66 8.36
C LEU A 42 -8.84 -9.93 8.89
N ILE A 43 -9.23 -11.11 8.42
CA ILE A 43 -8.67 -12.41 8.86
C ILE A 43 -7.84 -13.09 7.79
N LEU A 44 -7.90 -12.61 6.55
CA LEU A 44 -7.19 -13.14 5.41
C LEU A 44 -6.80 -12.01 4.47
N GLY A 45 -5.64 -12.15 3.85
CA GLY A 45 -5.24 -11.35 2.70
C GLY A 45 -3.87 -10.70 2.87
N SER A 46 -3.47 -10.00 1.83
CA SER A 46 -2.22 -9.24 1.78
C SER A 46 -2.29 -8.21 0.67
N ARG A 47 -1.29 -7.32 0.62
CA ARG A 47 -1.09 -6.35 -0.47
C ARG A 47 -1.04 -7.01 -1.86
N GLU A 48 -0.66 -8.29 -1.94
CA GLU A 48 -0.51 -9.02 -3.21
C GLU A 48 -1.85 -9.45 -3.84
N MET A 49 -2.97 -9.29 -3.13
CA MET A 49 -4.31 -9.57 -3.68
C MET A 49 -4.79 -8.52 -4.69
N LEU A 50 -4.08 -7.39 -4.84
CA LEU A 50 -4.36 -6.42 -5.88
C LEU A 50 -3.98 -6.99 -7.24
N SER A 51 -5.00 -7.26 -8.07
CA SER A 51 -4.78 -7.78 -9.42
C SER A 51 -4.05 -6.75 -10.32
N GLU A 52 -3.25 -7.24 -11.27
CA GLU A 52 -2.57 -6.39 -12.25
C GLU A 52 -3.56 -5.57 -13.09
N GLU A 53 -4.72 -6.14 -13.46
CA GLU A 53 -5.76 -5.44 -14.22
C GLU A 53 -6.32 -4.25 -13.43
N GLN A 54 -6.62 -4.46 -12.15
CA GLN A 54 -7.10 -3.39 -11.28
C GLN A 54 -6.03 -2.32 -11.04
N ALA A 55 -4.78 -2.71 -10.82
CA ALA A 55 -3.68 -1.76 -10.70
C ALA A 55 -3.48 -0.95 -11.98
N ALA A 56 -3.54 -1.59 -13.16
CA ALA A 56 -3.42 -0.92 -14.46
C ALA A 56 -4.52 0.10 -14.65
N PHE A 57 -5.77 -0.27 -14.35
CA PHE A 57 -6.93 0.62 -14.47
C PHE A 57 -6.73 1.94 -13.71
N TYR A 58 -6.24 1.88 -12.47
CA TYR A 58 -5.99 3.08 -11.69
C TYR A 58 -4.74 3.87 -12.15
N LEU A 59 -3.67 3.18 -12.54
CA LEU A 59 -2.47 3.83 -13.05
C LEU A 59 -2.74 4.58 -14.36
N ASP A 60 -3.49 3.97 -15.28
CA ASP A 60 -3.88 4.56 -16.55
C ASP A 60 -4.83 5.76 -16.35
N ALA A 61 -5.59 5.77 -15.25
CA ALA A 61 -6.38 6.92 -14.81
C ALA A 61 -5.54 8.03 -14.13
N GLY A 62 -4.22 7.87 -14.02
CA GLY A 62 -3.29 8.89 -13.53
C GLY A 62 -3.05 8.88 -12.02
N TYR A 63 -3.44 7.81 -11.32
CA TYR A 63 -3.20 7.67 -9.87
C TYR A 63 -1.86 7.01 -9.59
N THR A 64 -1.27 7.31 -8.42
CA THR A 64 -0.26 6.44 -7.79
C THR A 64 -0.98 5.52 -6.80
N LEU A 65 -0.66 4.23 -6.81
CA LEU A 65 -1.26 3.24 -5.92
C LEU A 65 -0.33 2.80 -4.80
N PHE A 66 -0.91 2.65 -3.62
CA PHE A 66 -0.25 2.16 -2.42
C PHE A 66 -1.08 1.02 -1.82
N ALA A 67 -0.52 -0.18 -1.77
CA ALA A 67 -1.16 -1.35 -1.17
C ALA A 67 -0.37 -1.79 0.08
N PRO A 68 -0.76 -1.34 1.28
CA PRO A 68 -0.12 -1.78 2.52
C PRO A 68 -0.66 -3.13 2.99
N ASP A 69 0.22 -3.97 3.55
CA ASP A 69 -0.19 -5.00 4.49
C ASP A 69 -0.64 -4.37 5.80
N TYR A 70 -1.44 -5.10 6.55
CA TYR A 70 -1.78 -4.79 7.94
C TYR A 70 -1.91 -6.11 8.71
N ARG A 71 -1.69 -6.09 10.03
CA ARG A 71 -1.83 -7.31 10.83
C ARG A 71 -3.28 -7.81 10.79
N LEU A 72 -3.47 -9.12 10.81
CA LEU A 72 -4.77 -9.77 10.71
C LEU A 72 -5.32 -10.15 12.09
N ALA A 73 -6.64 -10.26 12.17
CA ALA A 73 -7.35 -10.91 13.25
C ALA A 73 -7.35 -12.44 13.02
N PRO A 74 -7.49 -13.26 14.08
CA PRO A 74 -7.67 -12.87 15.49
C PRO A 74 -6.38 -12.51 16.23
N GLU A 75 -5.21 -12.71 15.63
CA GLU A 75 -3.90 -12.50 16.27
C GLU A 75 -3.67 -11.03 16.68
N THR A 76 -4.28 -10.10 15.96
CA THR A 76 -4.24 -8.66 16.25
C THR A 76 -5.64 -8.08 16.43
N LYS A 77 -5.82 -7.24 17.45
CA LYS A 77 -7.12 -6.62 17.76
C LYS A 77 -7.40 -5.44 16.84
N LEU A 78 -8.67 -5.16 16.57
CA LEU A 78 -9.11 -4.07 15.68
C LEU A 78 -8.42 -2.71 15.92
N PRO A 79 -8.21 -2.22 17.16
CA PRO A 79 -7.51 -0.96 17.38
C PRO A 79 -6.07 -0.94 16.85
N GLU A 80 -5.38 -2.08 16.92
CA GLU A 80 -4.01 -2.23 16.43
C GLU A 80 -3.97 -2.33 14.90
N ILE A 81 -4.96 -3.01 14.28
CA ILE A 81 -5.14 -3.03 12.82
C ILE A 81 -5.35 -1.61 12.30
N ILE A 82 -6.24 -0.84 12.94
CA ILE A 82 -6.48 0.57 12.60
C ILE A 82 -5.19 1.39 12.76
N SER A 83 -4.40 1.15 13.81
CA SER A 83 -3.11 1.81 14.02
C SER A 83 -2.11 1.50 12.90
N ASP A 84 -2.07 0.26 12.40
CA ASP A 84 -1.23 -0.12 11.25
C ASP A 84 -1.65 0.68 10.00
N LEU A 85 -2.95 0.74 9.70
CA LEU A 85 -3.49 1.51 8.57
C LEU A 85 -3.23 3.02 8.69
N GLN A 86 -3.35 3.59 9.88
CA GLN A 86 -3.01 5.00 10.13
C GLN A 86 -1.51 5.26 9.92
N THR A 87 -0.66 4.31 10.30
CA THR A 87 0.80 4.39 10.09
C THR A 87 1.12 4.32 8.59
N ALA A 88 0.49 3.41 7.84
CA ALA A 88 0.62 3.35 6.39
C ALA A 88 0.17 4.65 5.72
N TYR A 89 -0.97 5.21 6.12
CA TYR A 89 -1.44 6.50 5.62
C TYR A 89 -0.45 7.63 5.90
N ALA A 90 0.09 7.72 7.10
CA ALA A 90 1.12 8.72 7.44
C ALA A 90 2.40 8.54 6.61
N TRP A 91 2.80 7.29 6.36
CA TRP A 91 3.91 6.97 5.46
C TRP A 91 3.62 7.48 4.04
N ILE A 92 2.45 7.21 3.48
CA ILE A 92 2.06 7.70 2.13
C ILE A 92 2.11 9.23 2.08
N GLN A 93 1.54 9.91 3.08
CA GLN A 93 1.50 11.37 3.13
C GLN A 93 2.90 12.01 3.14
N LYS A 94 3.87 11.34 3.78
CA LYS A 94 5.26 11.79 3.83
C LYS A 94 5.98 11.63 2.48
N HIS A 95 5.72 10.53 1.76
CA HIS A 95 6.50 10.17 0.57
C HIS A 95 5.77 10.47 -0.77
N ARG A 96 4.48 10.87 -0.76
CA ARG A 96 3.65 11.07 -1.98
C ARG A 96 4.24 11.99 -3.06
N SER A 97 5.14 12.91 -2.68
CA SER A 97 5.80 13.84 -3.61
C SER A 97 7.11 13.33 -4.19
N GLU A 98 7.69 12.23 -3.70
CA GLU A 98 9.06 11.81 -4.03
C GLU A 98 9.20 11.30 -5.46
N GLU A 99 10.01 11.96 -6.29
CA GLU A 99 10.26 11.58 -7.69
C GLU A 99 10.75 10.12 -7.85
N THR A 100 11.40 9.60 -6.82
CA THR A 100 11.82 8.22 -6.66
C THR A 100 11.58 7.79 -5.23
N TRP A 101 10.96 6.64 -5.03
CA TRP A 101 10.61 6.05 -3.73
C TRP A 101 11.85 5.43 -3.06
N GLY A 102 12.82 6.24 -2.65
CA GLY A 102 14.12 5.79 -2.13
C GLY A 102 14.49 6.41 -0.80
#